data_AF-A5N4B4-F1
#
_entry.id   AF-A5N4B4-F1
#
_cell.length_a   1.000
_cell.length_b   1.000
_cell.length_c   1.000
_cell.angle_alpha   90.00
_cell.angle_beta   90.00
_cell.angle_gamma   90.00
#
_symmetry.space_group_name_H-M   'P 1'
#
loop_
_entity.id
_entity.type
_entity.pdbx_description
1 polymer ?
#
loop_
_entity_poly.entity_id
_entity_poly.type
_entity_poly.pdbx_seq_one_letter_code
_entity_poly.pdbx_strand_id
1 'polypeptide(L)' 'MNNHILTTKSIKMQYEASTILEDVSIHVEYSDIYGLVGKNGSGKTTLLHILTGLIQNFNCNQFGCYYADSHHIGPLCF' A
#
# COMPACT_ATOMS: atom_id res chain seq x y z
N MET A 1 11.50 -16.63 -12.63
CA MET A 1 12.04 -16.03 -11.39
C MET A 1 11.19 -14.80 -11.14
N ASN A 2 10.28 -14.85 -10.16
CA ASN A 2 9.45 -13.72 -9.82
C ASN A 2 10.27 -12.83 -8.88
N ASN A 3 10.64 -11.65 -9.35
CA ASN A 3 11.57 -10.75 -8.66
C ASN A 3 10.83 -9.54 -8.04
N HIS A 4 9.55 -9.72 -7.71
CA HIS A 4 8.69 -8.65 -7.22
C HIS A 4 8.79 -8.57 -5.70
N ILE A 5 9.13 -7.39 -5.16
CA ILE A 5 9.25 -7.17 -3.71
C ILE A 5 7.87 -6.85 -3.12
N LEU A 6 7.09 -6.00 -3.79
CA LEU A 6 5.82 -5.49 -3.29
C LEU A 6 4.84 -5.25 -4.44
N THR A 7 3.66 -5.84 -4.33
CA THR A 7 2.54 -5.58 -5.24
C THR A 7 1.30 -5.26 -4.42
N THR A 8 0.65 -4.15 -4.73
CA THR A 8 -0.62 -3.74 -4.13
C THR A 8 -1.56 -3.25 -5.23
N LYS A 9 -2.86 -3.49 -5.04
CA LYS A 9 -3.89 -3.10 -6.00
C LYS A 9 -4.99 -2.36 -5.28
N SER A 10 -5.38 -1.22 -5.84
CA SER A 10 -6.53 -0.42 -5.41
C SER A 10 -6.56 -0.09 -3.91
N ILE A 11 -5.42 0.31 -3.35
CA ILE A 11 -5.35 0.82 -1.97
C ILE A 11 -6.28 2.02 -1.85
N LYS A 12 -7.21 1.92 -0.91
CA LYS A 12 -8.09 3.01 -0.51
C LYS A 12 -7.91 3.27 0.98
N MET A 13 -7.72 4.53 1.34
CA MET A 13 -7.59 4.94 2.74
C MET A 13 -8.48 6.16 2.98
N GLN A 14 -9.38 6.04 3.95
CA GLN A 14 -10.19 7.13 4.46
C GLN A 14 -9.88 7.36 5.94
N TYR A 15 -9.66 8.62 6.31
CA TYR A 15 -9.56 9.05 7.70
C TYR A 15 -10.76 9.92 8.01
N GLU A 16 -11.58 9.49 8.97
CA GLU A 16 -12.88 10.09 9.27
C GLU A 16 -13.75 10.21 7.99
N ALA A 17 -14.07 11.43 7.55
CA ALA A 17 -14.84 11.70 6.34
C ALA A 17 -13.98 12.07 5.13
N SER A 18 -12.64 12.07 5.25
CA SER A 18 -11.73 12.48 4.18
C SER A 18 -11.06 11.28 3.53
N THR A 19 -11.18 11.16 2.21
CA THR A 19 -10.38 10.22 1.43
C THR A 19 -8.94 10.75 1.31
N ILE A 20 -7.98 9.98 1.82
CA ILE A 20 -6.56 10.32 1.79
C ILE A 20 -5.86 9.64 0.61
N LEU A 21 -6.24 8.39 0.33
CA LEU A 21 -5.78 7.62 -0.82
C LEU A 21 -6.98 7.01 -1.54
N GLU A 22 -6.99 7.12 -2.85
CA GLU A 22 -8.05 6.59 -3.71
C GLU A 22 -7.42 5.80 -4.85
N ASP A 23 -7.74 4.51 -4.92
CA ASP A 23 -7.33 3.58 -5.98
C ASP A 23 -5.82 3.57 -6.30
N VAL A 24 -5.00 3.51 -5.26
CA VAL A 24 -3.53 3.50 -5.43
C VAL A 24 -3.05 2.07 -5.65
N SER A 25 -2.45 1.81 -6.82
CA SER A 25 -1.84 0.53 -7.16
C SER A 25 -0.33 0.71 -7.34
N ILE A 26 0.46 -0.14 -6.69
CA ILE A 26 1.92 -0.04 -6.68
C ILE A 26 2.53 -1.40 -6.97
N HIS A 27 3.53 -1.40 -7.82
CA HIS A 27 4.33 -2.56 -8.16
C HIS A 27 5.81 -2.18 -8.05
N VAL A 28 6.51 -2.82 -7.12
CA VAL A 28 7.93 -2.60 -6.84
C VAL A 28 8.69 -3.85 -7.20
N GLU A 29 9.56 -3.71 -8.19
CA GLU A 29 10.49 -4.75 -8.59
C GLU A 29 11.79 -4.69 -7.78
N TYR A 30 12.42 -5.85 -7.62
CA TYR A 30 13.74 -5.93 -7.02
C TYR A 30 14.78 -5.22 -7.90
N SER A 31 15.75 -4.56 -7.24
CA SER A 31 16.84 -3.79 -7.86
C SER A 31 16.49 -2.40 -8.38
N ASP A 32 15.24 -1.95 -8.24
CA ASP A 32 14.81 -0.60 -8.61
C ASP A 32 14.73 0.34 -7.40
N ILE A 33 14.96 1.63 -7.63
CA ILE A 33 14.80 2.70 -6.64
C ILE A 33 13.60 3.56 -7.01
N TYR A 34 12.60 3.61 -6.11
CA TYR A 34 11.37 4.37 -6.30
C TYR A 34 11.33 5.59 -5.38
N GLY A 35 10.96 6.75 -5.93
CA GLY A 35 10.74 7.98 -5.18
C GLY A 35 9.26 8.33 -5.08
N LEU A 36 8.74 8.50 -3.87
CA LEU A 36 7.37 8.95 -3.64
C LEU A 36 7.31 10.48 -3.48
N VAL A 37 6.77 11.17 -4.48
CA VAL A 37 6.72 12.64 -4.54
C VAL A 37 5.30 13.17 -4.55
N GLY A 38 5.09 14.40 -4.05
CA GLY A 38 3.78 15.04 -3.95
C GLY A 38 3.74 16.15 -2.90
N LYS A 39 2.70 16.99 -2.93
CA LYS A 39 2.51 18.10 -1.98
C LYS A 39 2.39 17.62 -0.53
N ASN A 40 2.63 18.50 0.44
CA ASN A 40 2.34 18.21 1.84
C ASN A 40 0.85 17.88 2.00
N GLY A 41 0.54 16.84 2.79
CA GLY A 41 -0.83 16.34 2.97
C GLY A 41 -1.34 15.38 1.87
N SER A 42 -0.56 15.09 0.82
CA SER A 42 -1.00 14.20 -0.27
C SER A 42 -1.06 12.69 0.07
N GLY A 43 -0.97 12.31 1.35
CA GLY A 43 -1.04 10.91 1.76
C GLY A 43 0.25 10.09 1.61
N LYS A 44 1.42 10.69 1.35
CA LYS A 44 2.69 9.95 1.15
C LYS A 44 3.10 9.11 2.37
N THR A 45 3.14 9.73 3.54
CA THR A 45 3.47 9.06 4.81
C THR A 45 2.43 8.00 5.13
N THR A 46 1.15 8.30 4.89
CA THR A 46 0.04 7.34 5.05
C THR A 46 0.24 6.11 4.16
N LEU A 47 0.60 6.31 2.90
CA LEU A 47 0.88 5.23 1.95
C LEU A 47 2.07 4.40 2.42
N LEU A 48 3.19 5.02 2.80
CA LEU A 48 4.35 4.28 3.32
C LEU A 48 3.97 3.45 4.56
N HIS A 49 3.21 4.02 5.49
CA HIS A 49 2.75 3.28 6.68
C HIS A 49 1.83 2.10 6.34
N ILE A 50 0.98 2.21 5.31
CA ILE A 50 0.19 1.09 4.79
C ILE A 50 1.12 0.00 4.25
N LEU A 51 2.05 0.38 3.37
CA LEU A 51 2.96 -0.56 2.70
C LEU A 51 3.88 -1.29 3.70
N THR A 52 4.25 -0.64 4.80
CA THR A 52 5.08 -1.25 5.86
C THR A 52 4.26 -1.93 6.97
N GLY A 53 2.93 -1.97 6.86
CA GLY A 53 2.06 -2.58 7.87
C GLY A 53 1.97 -1.83 9.22
N LEU A 54 2.40 -0.57 9.26
CA LEU A 54 2.33 0.29 10.46
C LEU A 54 0.91 0.80 10.74
N ILE A 55 0.05 0.82 9.72
CA ILE A 55 -1.38 1.06 9.92
C ILE A 55 -2.15 -0.09 9.27
N GLN A 56 -3.02 -0.73 10.05
CA GLN A 56 -3.71 -1.97 9.68
C GLN A 56 -5.24 -1.84 9.62
N ASN A 57 -5.80 -0.75 10.17
CA ASN A 57 -7.24 -0.52 10.23
C ASN A 57 -7.68 0.47 9.15
N PHE A 58 -8.00 -0.05 7.96
CA PHE A 58 -8.68 0.70 6.92
C PHE A 58 -9.83 -0.12 6.37
N ASN A 59 -11.01 0.51 6.21
CA ASN A 59 -12.17 -0.10 5.57
C ASN A 59 -11.85 -0.39 4.10
N CYS A 60 -11.32 -1.58 3.83
CA CYS A 60 -11.06 -2.05 2.49
C CYS A 60 -12.01 -3.19 2.18
N ASN A 61 -13.06 -2.93 1.39
CA ASN A 61 -13.96 -3.97 0.87
C ASN A 61 -13.30 -4.83 -0.22
N GLN A 62 -11.97 -4.71 -0.43
CA GLN A 62 -11.24 -5.47 -1.42
C GLN A 62 -9.83 -5.82 -0.92
N PHE A 63 -9.67 -7.10 -0.65
CA PHE A 63 -8.47 -7.83 -0.27
C PHE A 63 -7.25 -7.44 -1.16
N GLY A 64 -6.46 -6.48 -0.71
CA GLY A 64 -5.12 -6.26 -1.27
C GLY A 64 -4.21 -7.40 -0.81
N CYS A 65 -3.77 -8.26 -1.72
CA CYS A 65 -2.71 -9.22 -1.43
C CYS A 65 -1.40 -8.45 -1.29
N TYR A 66 -0.83 -8.40 -0.08
CA TYR A 66 0.49 -7.84 0.13
C TYR A 66 1.53 -8.95 0.00
N TYR A 67 2.57 -8.71 -0.78
CA TYR A 67 3.74 -9.57 -0.83
C TYR A 67 4.90 -8.75 -0.30
N ALA A 68 5.67 -9.34 0.62
CA ALA A 68 6.97 -8.82 1.03
C ALA A 68 7.94 -9.99 0.97
N ASP A 69 9.07 -9.84 0.28
CA ASP A 69 10.14 -10.83 0.20
C ASP A 69 9.66 -12.25 -0.17
N SER A 70 8.78 -12.35 -1.17
CA SER A 70 8.17 -13.61 -1.65
C SER A 70 7.30 -14.36 -0.63
N HIS A 71 7.03 -13.80 0.55
CA HIS A 71 6.05 -14.33 1.49
C HIS A 71 4.70 -13.67 1.25
N HIS A 72 3.66 -14.49 1.09
CA HIS A 72 2.29 -14.00 1.02
C HIS A 72 1.86 -13.53 2.41
N ILE A 73 1.86 -12.21 2.60
CA ILE A 73 1.21 -11.60 3.75
C ILE A 73 -0.26 -11.52 3.34
N GLY A 74 -1.00 -12.55 3.75
CA GLY A 74 -2.41 -12.72 3.43
C GLY A 74 -3.24 -11.47 3.74
N PRO A 75 -4.49 -11.43 3.27
CA PRO A 75 -5.28 -10.22 3.34
C PRO A 75 -5.44 -9.73 4.78
N LEU A 76 -4.98 -8.50 5.02
CA LEU A 76 -5.20 -7.81 6.29
C LEU A 76 -6.63 -7.31 6.32
N CYS A 77 -7.53 -8.20 6.75
CA CYS A 77 -8.86 -7.87 7.24
C CYS A 77 -8.88 -8.18 8.75
N PHE A 78 -9.13 -7.18 9.58
CA PHE A 78 -9.80 -7.39 10.87
C PHE A 78 -11.22 -6.83 10.74
#